data_AF-A0A5Q4E1C9-F1
#
_entry.id   AF-A0A5Q4E1C9-F1
#
_cell.length_a   1.000
_cell.length_b   1.000
_cell.length_c   1.000
_cell.angle_alpha   90.00
_cell.angle_beta   90.00
_cell.angle_gamma   90.00
#
_symmetry.space_group_name_H-M   'P 1'
#
loop_
_entity.id
_entity.type
_entity.pdbx_description
1 polymer ?
#
loop_
_entity_poly.entity_id
_entity_poly.type
_entity_poly.pdbx_seq_one_letter_code
_entity_poly.pdbx_strand_id
1 'polypeptide(L)'
;MSVNFDSIISTSSSEEKFLKIFEDAFSEQAQLLLEAHQTILSACYRNPGLSPTLKASTPETLAKAWLKKYNDSYENRISRRISQLPGTVADPVISIIINARLTGLTIEHLEQIKYAHRLSMSAENIQGLLLEEFLAEQLADYGWYCCWGESVRHVDFCNVDGSLLQVKNRSNSENSSSSRVRINQPIEKWYRVDARTGS
;
A
#
# COMPACT_ATOMS: atom_id res chain seq x y z
N MET A 1 -29.87 -1.16 -2.54
CA MET A 1 -28.74 -0.88 -3.47
C MET A 1 -27.48 -0.76 -2.63
N SER A 2 -26.35 -1.32 -3.06
CA SER A 2 -25.08 -1.13 -2.37
C SER A 2 -24.50 0.25 -2.71
N VAL A 3 -24.04 0.98 -1.70
CA VAL A 3 -23.33 2.25 -1.81
C VAL A 3 -21.83 1.96 -1.90
N ASN A 4 -21.13 2.68 -2.77
CA ASN A 4 -19.67 2.69 -2.91
C ASN A 4 -19.16 4.13 -3.05
N PHE A 5 -17.83 4.32 -3.09
CA PHE A 5 -17.22 5.65 -3.25
C PHE A 5 -17.75 6.41 -4.48
N ASP A 6 -17.77 5.77 -5.66
CA ASP A 6 -18.27 6.41 -6.90
C ASP A 6 -19.69 6.96 -6.74
N SER A 7 -20.59 6.18 -6.12
CA SER A 7 -21.97 6.60 -5.89
C SER A 7 -22.08 7.76 -4.90
N ILE A 8 -21.28 7.78 -3.83
CA ILE A 8 -21.26 8.89 -2.87
C ILE A 8 -20.68 10.14 -3.51
N ILE A 9 -19.56 10.02 -4.21
CA ILE A 9 -18.91 11.13 -4.90
C ILE A 9 -19.87 11.74 -5.93
N SER A 10 -20.55 10.91 -6.74
CA SER A 10 -21.49 11.38 -7.77
C SER A 10 -22.73 12.10 -7.21
N THR A 11 -23.14 11.76 -5.98
CA THR A 11 -24.30 12.37 -5.32
C THR A 11 -23.91 13.53 -4.40
N SER A 12 -22.62 13.63 -4.04
CA SER A 12 -22.06 14.74 -3.27
C SER A 12 -21.87 15.96 -4.17
N SER A 13 -22.65 17.02 -3.94
CA SER A 13 -22.56 18.25 -4.74
C SER A 13 -21.26 19.05 -4.56
N SER A 14 -20.42 18.70 -3.58
CA SER A 14 -19.10 19.30 -3.33
C SER A 14 -18.21 18.37 -2.49
N GLU A 15 -16.90 18.64 -2.45
CA GLU A 15 -15.93 17.91 -1.63
C GLU A 15 -16.26 18.04 -0.13
N GLU A 16 -16.68 19.21 0.34
CA GLU A 16 -17.02 19.42 1.75
C GLU A 16 -18.18 18.54 2.19
N LYS A 17 -19.21 18.40 1.35
CA LYS A 17 -20.35 17.52 1.64
C LYS A 17 -19.95 16.05 1.63
N PHE A 18 -19.04 15.66 0.75
CA PHE A 18 -18.47 14.32 0.74
C PHE A 18 -17.73 14.04 2.06
N LEU A 19 -16.80 14.93 2.45
CA LEU A 19 -16.04 14.79 3.70
C LEU A 19 -16.94 14.75 4.92
N LYS A 20 -18.03 15.54 4.94
CA LYS A 20 -18.96 15.61 6.06
C LYS A 20 -19.58 14.26 6.41
N ILE A 21 -19.87 13.42 5.41
CA ILE A 21 -20.40 12.06 5.61
C ILE A 21 -19.44 11.22 6.45
N PHE A 22 -18.14 11.39 6.24
CA PHE A 22 -17.10 10.66 6.94
C PHE A 22 -16.82 11.27 8.31
N GLU A 23 -16.74 12.60 8.43
CA GLU A 23 -16.57 13.30 9.71
C GLU A 23 -17.65 12.93 10.73
N ASP A 24 -18.92 12.93 10.31
CA ASP A 24 -20.05 12.60 11.18
C ASP A 24 -19.96 11.14 11.69
N ALA A 25 -19.37 10.25 10.88
CA ALA A 25 -19.13 8.86 11.27
C ALA A 25 -17.95 8.69 12.24
N PHE A 26 -17.05 9.68 12.35
CA PHE A 26 -15.72 9.57 12.99
C PHE A 26 -15.51 10.53 14.18
N SER A 27 -16.58 11.09 14.73
CA SER A 27 -16.62 12.23 15.67
C SER A 27 -15.82 12.11 16.99
N GLU A 28 -15.07 11.04 17.24
CA GLU A 28 -14.30 10.79 18.47
C GLU A 28 -12.77 10.64 18.25
N GLN A 29 -12.23 11.07 17.10
CA GLN A 29 -10.82 10.84 16.75
C GLN A 29 -9.85 11.96 17.13
N ALA A 30 -8.56 11.60 17.26
CA ALA A 30 -7.48 12.56 17.48
C ALA A 30 -7.26 13.48 16.28
N GLN A 31 -6.86 14.74 16.53
CA GLN A 31 -6.71 15.79 15.52
C GLN A 31 -5.79 15.41 14.34
N LEU A 32 -4.62 14.83 14.62
CA LEU A 32 -3.67 14.42 13.56
C LEU A 32 -4.26 13.33 12.64
N LEU A 33 -5.02 12.40 13.23
CA LEU A 33 -5.72 11.37 12.45
C LEU A 33 -6.81 11.99 11.59
N LEU A 34 -7.50 13.01 12.09
CA LEU A 34 -8.54 13.72 11.35
C LEU A 34 -7.98 14.39 10.09
N GLU A 35 -6.84 15.08 10.18
CA GLU A 35 -6.17 15.71 9.03
C GLU A 35 -5.70 14.67 7.99
N ALA A 36 -5.12 13.56 8.46
CA ALA A 36 -4.74 12.45 7.59
C ALA A 36 -5.96 11.87 6.85
N HIS A 37 -7.05 11.60 7.57
CA HIS A 37 -8.28 11.07 6.99
C HIS A 37 -8.88 12.02 5.97
N GLN A 38 -9.00 13.32 6.30
CA GLN A 38 -9.51 14.33 5.38
C GLN A 38 -8.67 14.39 4.11
N THR A 39 -7.34 14.43 4.22
CA THR A 39 -6.44 14.48 3.07
C THR A 39 -6.62 13.26 2.14
N ILE A 40 -6.68 12.07 2.70
CA ILE A 40 -6.83 10.82 1.93
C ILE A 40 -8.24 10.72 1.30
N LEU A 41 -9.28 11.16 2.01
CA LEU A 41 -10.64 11.19 1.48
C LEU A 41 -10.81 12.23 0.38
N SER A 42 -10.19 13.41 0.51
CA SER A 42 -10.10 14.41 -0.56
C SER A 42 -9.43 13.82 -1.81
N ALA A 43 -8.36 13.06 -1.64
CA ALA A 43 -7.72 12.35 -2.75
C ALA A 43 -8.67 11.36 -3.44
N CYS A 44 -9.50 10.63 -2.67
CA CYS A 44 -10.54 9.76 -3.24
C CYS A 44 -11.60 10.53 -4.02
N TYR A 45 -12.08 11.66 -3.49
CA TYR A 45 -13.08 12.52 -4.15
C TYR A 45 -12.57 13.06 -5.48
N ARG A 46 -11.34 13.59 -5.49
CA ARG A 46 -10.69 14.16 -6.68
C ARG A 46 -10.28 13.10 -7.70
N ASN A 47 -10.06 11.86 -7.26
CA ASN A 47 -9.64 10.74 -8.11
C ASN A 47 -10.53 9.50 -7.91
N PRO A 48 -11.81 9.53 -8.37
CA PRO A 48 -12.76 8.44 -8.09
C PRO A 48 -12.26 7.05 -8.54
N GLY A 49 -11.56 6.97 -9.68
CA GLY A 49 -10.99 5.72 -10.18
C GLY A 49 -9.90 5.07 -9.30
N LEU A 50 -9.34 5.84 -8.35
CA LEU A 50 -8.39 5.39 -7.34
C LEU A 50 -9.05 5.09 -6.00
N SER A 51 -10.35 5.35 -5.84
CA SER A 51 -11.06 5.05 -4.60
C SER A 51 -11.07 3.54 -4.29
N PRO A 52 -11.10 3.15 -3.00
CA PRO A 52 -11.07 1.75 -2.61
C PRO A 52 -12.36 1.04 -3.02
N THR A 53 -12.27 -0.26 -3.32
CA THR A 53 -13.41 -1.07 -3.79
C THR A 53 -14.34 -1.54 -2.66
N LEU A 54 -14.62 -0.65 -1.71
CA LEU A 54 -15.53 -0.91 -0.59
C LEU A 54 -17.00 -0.76 -1.04
N LYS A 55 -17.86 -1.61 -0.50
CA LYS A 55 -19.30 -1.58 -0.71
C LYS A 55 -20.01 -1.73 0.64
N ALA A 56 -21.05 -0.96 0.87
CA ALA A 56 -21.87 -1.04 2.07
C ALA A 56 -23.35 -0.79 1.75
N SER A 57 -24.23 -0.92 2.74
CA SER A 57 -25.66 -0.66 2.58
C SER A 57 -25.99 0.84 2.65
N THR A 58 -25.20 1.63 3.36
CA THR A 58 -25.39 3.07 3.56
C THR A 58 -24.04 3.83 3.50
N PRO A 59 -24.05 5.16 3.28
CA PRO A 59 -22.83 5.96 3.34
C PRO A 59 -22.10 5.87 4.69
N GLU A 60 -22.84 5.84 5.80
CA GLU A 60 -22.27 5.79 7.16
C GLU A 60 -21.60 4.45 7.43
N THR A 61 -22.20 3.36 6.94
CA THR A 61 -21.59 2.02 7.05
C THR A 61 -20.36 1.88 6.16
N LEU A 62 -20.34 2.54 4.99
CA LEU A 62 -19.16 2.63 4.14
C LEU A 62 -18.03 3.41 4.83
N ALA A 63 -18.35 4.57 5.41
CA ALA A 63 -17.39 5.40 6.14
C ALA A 63 -16.75 4.61 7.29
N LYS A 64 -17.56 3.96 8.13
CA LYS A 64 -17.07 3.09 9.21
C LYS A 64 -16.19 1.95 8.71
N ALA A 65 -16.57 1.31 7.58
CA ALA A 65 -15.77 0.25 6.99
C ALA A 65 -14.42 0.75 6.46
N TRP A 66 -14.40 1.92 5.81
CA TRP A 66 -13.18 2.57 5.34
C TRP A 66 -12.23 2.87 6.51
N LEU A 67 -12.77 3.51 7.56
CA LEU A 67 -11.98 3.85 8.74
C LEU A 67 -11.44 2.60 9.43
N LYS A 68 -12.28 1.57 9.57
CA LYS A 68 -11.86 0.31 10.15
C LYS A 68 -10.69 -0.29 9.35
N LYS A 69 -10.76 -0.29 8.02
CA LYS A 69 -9.68 -0.80 7.15
C LYS A 69 -8.37 -0.02 7.37
N TYR A 70 -8.46 1.30 7.45
CA TYR A 70 -7.33 2.19 7.72
C TYR A 70 -6.71 1.93 9.10
N ASN A 71 -7.52 1.98 10.16
CA ASN A 71 -7.08 1.78 11.54
C ASN A 71 -6.52 0.38 11.76
N ASP A 72 -7.21 -0.65 11.28
CA ASP A 72 -6.73 -2.03 11.37
C ASP A 72 -5.34 -2.14 10.74
N SER A 73 -5.11 -1.50 9.59
CA SER A 73 -3.83 -1.56 8.88
C SER A 73 -2.73 -0.78 9.61
N TYR A 74 -3.05 0.40 10.14
CA TYR A 74 -2.11 1.20 10.94
C TYR A 74 -1.72 0.52 12.26
N GLU A 75 -2.69 -0.03 12.99
CA GLU A 75 -2.47 -0.71 14.26
C GLU A 75 -1.69 -2.01 14.08
N ASN A 76 -1.85 -2.65 12.91
CA ASN A 76 -1.20 -3.89 12.56
C ASN A 76 -0.05 -3.75 11.55
N ARG A 77 0.61 -2.59 11.54
CA ARG A 77 1.78 -2.32 10.71
C ARG A 77 2.94 -3.31 10.98
N ILE A 78 3.85 -3.46 10.03
CA ILE A 78 4.86 -4.52 10.06
C ILE A 78 5.81 -4.39 11.26
N SER A 79 6.11 -3.17 11.73
CA SER A 79 6.94 -2.95 12.93
C SER A 79 6.32 -3.53 14.21
N ARG A 80 5.01 -3.78 14.21
CA ARG A 80 4.27 -4.34 15.36
C ARG A 80 4.06 -5.85 15.27
N ARG A 81 4.58 -6.49 14.22
CA ARG A 81 4.35 -7.92 13.95
C ARG A 81 5.68 -8.67 13.90
N ILE A 82 5.65 -9.93 14.38
CA ILE A 82 6.75 -10.86 14.17
C ILE A 82 6.46 -11.66 12.90
N SER A 83 7.44 -11.66 11.99
CA SER A 83 7.29 -12.35 10.71
C SER A 83 7.39 -13.86 10.87
N GLN A 84 6.52 -14.56 10.16
CA GLN A 84 6.53 -16.02 10.07
C GLN A 84 7.38 -16.48 8.88
N LEU A 85 7.84 -17.72 8.94
CA LEU A 85 8.45 -18.36 7.78
C LEU A 85 7.43 -18.41 6.63
N PRO A 86 7.86 -18.22 5.37
CA PRO A 86 6.97 -18.40 4.23
C PRO A 86 6.32 -19.78 4.28
N GLY A 87 4.98 -19.84 4.20
CA GLY A 87 4.22 -21.09 4.24
C GLY A 87 4.11 -21.81 2.89
N THR A 88 4.54 -21.18 1.79
CA THR A 88 4.48 -21.74 0.44
C THR A 88 5.45 -22.91 0.28
N VAL A 89 5.21 -23.85 -0.62
CA VAL A 89 6.21 -24.88 -0.97
C VAL A 89 7.04 -24.36 -2.14
N ALA A 90 8.37 -24.50 -2.09
CA ALA A 90 9.23 -24.08 -3.18
C ALA A 90 9.11 -25.05 -4.38
N ASP A 91 9.13 -24.51 -5.60
CA ASP A 91 9.06 -25.31 -6.82
C ASP A 91 10.37 -26.11 -7.01
N PRO A 92 10.32 -27.45 -7.05
CA PRO A 92 11.50 -28.28 -7.23
C PRO A 92 12.22 -28.05 -8.56
N VAL A 93 11.54 -27.54 -9.60
CA VAL A 93 12.15 -27.24 -10.90
C VAL A 93 13.25 -26.18 -10.78
N ILE A 94 13.14 -25.24 -9.84
CA ILE A 94 14.17 -24.21 -9.63
C ILE A 94 15.51 -24.84 -9.24
N SER A 95 15.50 -25.83 -8.35
CA SER A 95 16.72 -26.56 -7.96
C SER A 95 17.32 -27.35 -9.13
N ILE A 96 16.47 -27.94 -9.98
CA ILE A 96 16.91 -28.66 -11.19
C ILE A 96 17.62 -27.69 -12.15
N ILE A 97 17.03 -26.52 -12.39
CA ILE A 97 17.61 -25.49 -13.27
C ILE A 97 18.94 -24.99 -12.71
N ILE A 98 19.00 -24.68 -11.42
CA ILE A 98 20.23 -24.21 -10.76
C ILE A 98 21.35 -25.24 -10.92
N ASN A 99 21.07 -26.52 -10.61
CA ASN A 99 22.06 -27.59 -10.72
C ASN A 99 22.53 -27.82 -12.17
N ALA A 100 21.62 -27.73 -13.14
CA ALA A 100 21.94 -27.90 -14.56
C ALA A 100 22.81 -26.75 -15.11
N ARG A 101 22.74 -25.55 -14.52
CA ARG A 101 23.49 -24.37 -14.96
C ARG A 101 24.74 -24.09 -14.13
N LEU A 102 24.81 -24.60 -12.91
CA LEU A 102 25.92 -24.45 -11.97
C LEU A 102 26.35 -25.83 -11.45
N THR A 103 27.22 -26.49 -12.22
CA THR A 103 27.58 -27.92 -12.06
C THR A 103 28.42 -28.25 -10.82
N GLY A 104 28.77 -27.27 -9.99
CA GLY A 104 29.56 -27.46 -8.75
C GLY A 104 28.73 -27.53 -7.47
N LEU A 105 27.39 -27.49 -7.56
CA LEU A 105 26.53 -27.47 -6.38
C LEU A 105 26.11 -28.88 -5.96
N THR A 106 26.21 -29.17 -4.67
CA THR A 106 25.72 -30.41 -4.08
C THR A 106 24.23 -30.29 -3.77
N ILE A 107 23.57 -31.41 -3.48
CA ILE A 107 22.18 -31.42 -3.01
C ILE A 107 22.03 -30.57 -1.74
N GLU A 108 23.00 -30.64 -0.82
CA GLU A 108 22.99 -29.84 0.40
C GLU A 108 23.06 -28.33 0.10
N HIS A 109 23.91 -27.90 -0.84
CA HIS A 109 23.94 -26.50 -1.28
C HIS A 109 22.58 -26.05 -1.83
N LEU A 110 21.91 -26.89 -2.63
CA LEU A 110 20.61 -26.54 -3.21
C LEU A 110 19.52 -26.38 -2.14
N GLU A 111 19.53 -27.22 -1.10
CA GLU A 111 18.60 -27.09 0.04
C GLU A 111 18.85 -25.81 0.85
N GLN A 112 20.13 -25.47 1.10
CA GLN A 112 20.50 -24.23 1.79
C GLN A 112 20.12 -22.99 0.96
N ILE A 113 20.39 -22.98 -0.34
CA ILE A 113 20.00 -21.88 -1.25
C ILE A 113 18.49 -21.70 -1.25
N LYS A 114 17.73 -22.81 -1.34
CA LYS A 114 16.27 -22.79 -1.31
C LYS A 114 15.74 -22.19 0.00
N TYR A 115 16.30 -22.61 1.14
CA TYR A 115 15.93 -22.06 2.44
C TYR A 115 16.26 -20.57 2.55
N ALA A 116 17.50 -20.19 2.24
CA ALA A 116 17.97 -18.81 2.31
C ALA A 116 17.18 -17.88 1.38
N HIS A 117 16.92 -18.30 0.14
CA HIS A 117 16.13 -17.52 -0.81
C HIS A 117 14.73 -17.19 -0.27
N ARG A 118 14.08 -18.15 0.39
CA ARG A 118 12.76 -17.94 1.00
C ARG A 118 12.80 -16.94 2.16
N LEU A 119 13.84 -17.03 3.00
CA LEU A 119 14.06 -16.04 4.05
C LEU A 119 14.28 -14.64 3.45
N SER A 120 15.12 -14.54 2.42
CA SER A 120 15.40 -13.27 1.73
C SER A 120 14.13 -12.66 1.12
N MET A 121 13.28 -13.45 0.46
CA MET A 121 11.99 -12.94 -0.05
C MET A 121 11.11 -12.38 1.06
N SER A 122 11.06 -13.05 2.22
CA SER A 122 10.32 -12.55 3.39
C SER A 122 10.90 -11.21 3.87
N ALA A 123 12.23 -11.13 4.00
CA ALA A 123 12.91 -9.91 4.40
C ALA A 123 12.71 -8.75 3.41
N GLU A 124 12.73 -9.01 2.10
CA GLU A 124 12.47 -8.02 1.04
C GLU A 124 11.05 -7.45 1.13
N ASN A 125 10.04 -8.29 1.41
CA ASN A 125 8.67 -7.82 1.61
C ASN A 125 8.55 -6.94 2.86
N ILE A 126 9.15 -7.37 3.97
CA ILE A 126 9.17 -6.60 5.23
C ILE A 126 9.86 -5.25 5.02
N GLN A 127 10.96 -5.23 4.27
CA GLN A 127 11.71 -4.01 3.98
C GLN A 127 10.85 -2.97 3.26
N GLY A 128 10.02 -3.38 2.30
CA GLY A 128 9.09 -2.48 1.60
C GLY A 128 8.11 -1.81 2.58
N LEU A 129 7.50 -2.61 3.45
CA LEU A 129 6.54 -2.13 4.46
C LEU A 129 7.20 -1.23 5.51
N LEU A 130 8.42 -1.56 5.96
CA LEU A 130 9.18 -0.72 6.89
C LEU A 130 9.58 0.63 6.27
N LEU A 131 9.86 0.67 4.96
CA LEU A 131 10.13 1.91 4.25
C LEU A 131 8.89 2.82 4.24
N GLU A 132 7.71 2.28 4.00
CA GLU A 132 6.45 3.04 4.07
C GLU A 132 6.22 3.58 5.48
N GLU A 133 6.40 2.77 6.53
CA GLU A 133 6.29 3.22 7.92
C GLU A 133 7.27 4.34 8.27
N PHE A 134 8.54 4.19 7.88
CA PHE A 134 9.54 5.23 8.11
C PHE A 134 9.14 6.53 7.42
N LEU A 135 8.73 6.47 6.15
CA LEU A 135 8.31 7.66 5.41
C LEU A 135 7.04 8.30 5.98
N ALA A 136 6.11 7.51 6.52
CA ALA A 136 4.92 8.04 7.19
C ALA A 136 5.27 8.91 8.40
N GLU A 137 6.30 8.55 9.15
CA GLU A 137 6.79 9.39 10.25
C GLU A 137 7.55 10.62 9.73
N GLN A 138 8.41 10.47 8.73
CA GLN A 138 9.26 11.57 8.25
C GLN A 138 8.51 12.62 7.42
N LEU A 139 7.48 12.20 6.67
CA LEU A 139 6.80 13.08 5.72
C LEU A 139 5.54 13.74 6.30
N ALA A 140 5.09 13.32 7.49
CA ALA A 140 3.90 13.88 8.16
C ALA A 140 4.01 15.39 8.38
N ASP A 141 5.18 15.87 8.83
CA ASP A 141 5.45 17.30 9.05
C ASP A 141 5.43 18.13 7.75
N TYR A 142 5.48 17.45 6.60
CA TYR A 142 5.41 18.06 5.26
C TYR A 142 4.04 17.87 4.62
N GLY A 143 3.03 17.46 5.39
CA GLY A 143 1.65 17.31 4.95
C GLY A 143 1.39 16.04 4.12
N TRP A 144 2.29 15.07 4.13
CA TRP A 144 2.07 13.77 3.50
C TRP A 144 1.52 12.76 4.50
N TYR A 145 0.46 12.04 4.10
CA TYR A 145 -0.18 11.02 4.92
C TYR A 145 -0.23 9.69 4.19
N CYS A 146 0.14 8.63 4.90
CA CYS A 146 0.19 7.27 4.38
C CYS A 146 -1.22 6.69 4.19
N CYS A 147 -1.47 6.06 3.04
CA CYS A 147 -2.73 5.45 2.64
C CYS A 147 -2.89 4.04 3.23
N TRP A 148 -2.84 3.93 4.56
CA TRP A 148 -2.89 2.65 5.26
C TRP A 148 -4.04 1.76 4.80
N GLY A 149 -3.74 0.49 4.53
CA GLY A 149 -4.75 -0.48 4.15
C GLY A 149 -5.34 -0.26 2.78
N GLU A 150 -4.60 0.35 1.84
CA GLU A 150 -5.12 0.67 0.50
C GLU A 150 -6.41 1.51 0.64
N SER A 151 -6.32 2.58 1.42
CA SER A 151 -7.39 3.59 1.55
C SER A 151 -7.55 4.43 0.29
N VAL A 152 -6.49 4.49 -0.53
CA VAL A 152 -6.50 4.89 -1.95
C VAL A 152 -5.76 3.79 -2.69
N ARG A 153 -6.31 3.32 -3.80
CA ARG A 153 -5.71 2.26 -4.59
C ARG A 153 -4.46 2.75 -5.29
N HIS A 154 -3.40 1.94 -5.22
CA HIS A 154 -2.14 2.12 -5.95
C HIS A 154 -1.33 3.35 -5.55
N VAL A 155 -1.75 4.04 -4.50
CA VAL A 155 -1.11 5.22 -3.92
C VAL A 155 -0.73 4.87 -2.50
N ASP A 156 0.51 5.19 -2.13
CA ASP A 156 1.04 4.92 -0.80
C ASP A 156 0.94 6.17 0.09
N PHE A 157 1.05 7.37 -0.49
CA PHE A 157 0.91 8.64 0.24
C PHE A 157 0.08 9.68 -0.53
N CYS A 158 -0.69 10.47 0.20
CA CYS A 158 -1.37 11.67 -0.28
C CYS A 158 -0.85 12.91 0.43
N ASN A 159 -0.64 14.00 -0.29
CA ASN A 159 -0.32 15.30 0.30
C ASN A 159 -1.56 16.20 0.41
N VAL A 160 -1.55 17.12 1.37
CA VAL A 160 -2.58 18.17 1.53
C VAL A 160 -2.81 19.01 0.26
N ASP A 161 -1.80 19.15 -0.59
CA ASP A 161 -1.91 19.86 -1.88
C ASP A 161 -2.60 19.04 -2.98
N GLY A 162 -2.86 17.74 -2.74
CA GLY A 162 -3.48 16.81 -3.69
C GLY A 162 -2.51 15.92 -4.46
N SER A 163 -1.20 16.07 -4.25
CA SER A 163 -0.17 15.21 -4.84
C SER A 163 -0.31 13.76 -4.35
N LEU A 164 -0.08 12.81 -5.25
CA LEU A 164 -0.18 11.37 -4.98
C LEU A 164 1.18 10.71 -5.22
N LEU A 165 1.66 9.94 -4.25
CA LEU A 165 2.96 9.29 -4.32
C LEU A 165 2.83 7.78 -4.16
N GLN A 166 3.52 7.06 -5.03
CA GLN A 166 3.79 5.65 -4.92
C GLN A 166 5.28 5.41 -4.64
N VAL A 167 5.56 4.69 -3.56
CA VAL A 167 6.88 4.35 -3.10
C VAL A 167 7.23 2.93 -3.54
N LYS A 168 8.48 2.75 -3.97
CA LYS A 168 9.06 1.43 -4.25
C LYS A 168 10.41 1.30 -3.55
N ASN A 169 10.73 0.11 -3.08
CA ASN A 169 12.06 -0.12 -2.50
C ASN A 169 13.16 -0.11 -3.58
N ARG A 170 12.88 -0.59 -4.79
CA ARG A 170 13.83 -0.57 -5.92
C ARG A 170 13.23 -0.02 -7.20
N SER A 171 14.09 0.54 -8.06
CA SER A 171 13.70 1.09 -9.37
C SER A 171 13.06 0.07 -10.31
N ASN A 172 13.38 -1.22 -10.16
CA ASN A 172 12.87 -2.33 -10.95
C ASN A 172 11.80 -3.19 -10.22
N SER A 173 11.27 -2.74 -9.08
CA SER A 173 10.22 -3.48 -8.34
C SER A 173 8.90 -3.61 -9.13
N GLU A 174 8.76 -2.91 -10.25
CA GLU A 174 7.55 -2.92 -11.07
C GLU A 174 7.74 -3.72 -12.35
N ASN A 175 6.77 -4.59 -12.63
CA ASN A 175 6.59 -5.17 -13.94
C ASN A 175 5.64 -4.30 -14.80
N SER A 176 5.58 -4.57 -16.11
CA SER A 176 4.77 -3.82 -17.07
C SER A 176 3.27 -3.81 -16.75
N SER A 177 2.76 -4.82 -16.05
CA SER A 177 1.36 -4.86 -15.60
C SER A 177 1.09 -3.92 -14.42
N SER A 178 2.05 -3.81 -13.48
CA SER A 178 1.95 -2.91 -12.33
C SER A 178 2.16 -1.43 -12.72
N SER A 179 3.01 -1.14 -13.70
CA SER A 179 3.23 0.25 -14.15
C SER A 179 2.05 0.84 -14.93
N ARG A 180 1.24 -0.01 -15.59
CA ARG A 180 0.06 0.40 -16.37
C ARG A 180 -1.00 1.13 -15.54
N VAL A 181 -1.03 0.86 -14.24
CA VAL A 181 -1.94 1.49 -13.30
C VAL A 181 -1.78 3.01 -13.26
N ARG A 182 -0.57 3.53 -13.53
CA ARG A 182 -0.28 4.97 -13.56
C ARG A 182 -0.53 5.63 -14.91
N ILE A 183 -0.83 4.87 -15.97
CA ILE A 183 -1.08 5.47 -17.28
C ILE A 183 -2.32 6.37 -17.16
N ASN A 184 -2.13 7.66 -17.40
CA ASN A 184 -3.13 8.72 -17.25
C ASN A 184 -3.65 8.91 -15.80
N GLN A 185 -2.84 8.59 -14.79
CA GLN A 185 -3.13 8.91 -13.39
C GLN A 185 -2.08 9.88 -12.84
N PRO A 186 -2.44 10.84 -11.97
CA PRO A 186 -1.52 11.84 -11.42
C PRO A 186 -0.68 11.28 -10.26
N ILE A 187 -0.19 10.04 -10.39
CA ILE A 187 0.57 9.35 -9.34
C ILE A 187 2.05 9.44 -9.65
N GLU A 188 2.80 10.15 -8.82
CA GLU A 188 4.26 10.20 -8.86
C GLU A 188 4.83 8.88 -8.34
N LYS A 189 5.97 8.46 -8.90
CA LYS A 189 6.70 7.28 -8.43
C LYS A 189 8.06 7.69 -7.92
N TRP A 190 8.36 7.31 -6.69
CA TRP A 190 9.70 7.39 -6.12
C TRP A 190 10.22 6.00 -5.75
N TYR A 191 11.53 5.82 -5.79
CA TYR A 191 12.17 4.59 -5.33
C TYR A 191 13.38 4.88 -4.46
N ARG A 192 13.64 3.99 -3.49
CA ARG A 192 14.75 4.14 -2.54
C ARG A 192 16.12 3.82 -3.14
N VAL A 193 16.21 2.75 -3.94
CA VAL A 193 17.48 2.26 -4.50
C VAL A 193 17.35 1.99 -5.99
N ASP A 194 18.31 2.47 -6.77
CA ASP A 194 18.42 2.05 -8.16
C ASP A 194 19.01 0.64 -8.27
N ALA A 195 18.32 -0.24 -8.99
CA ALA A 195 18.68 -1.65 -9.09
C ALA A 195 19.97 -1.92 -9.87
N ARG A 196 20.48 -0.97 -10.66
CA ARG A 196 21.70 -1.10 -11.46
C ARG A 196 22.91 -0.49 -10.76
N THR A 197 22.74 0.66 -10.13
CA THR A 197 23.86 1.38 -9.48
C THR A 197 23.95 1.10 -7.98
N GLY A 198 22.87 0.65 -7.34
CA GLY A 198 22.81 0.46 -5.90
C GLY A 198 22.77 1.76 -5.09
N SER A 199 22.66 2.91 -5.78
CA SER A 199 22.51 4.24 -5.19
C SER A 199 21.10 4.51 -4.70
#